data_AF-A0A9W6JSC6-F1
#
_entry.id   AF-A0A9W6JSC6-F1
#
_cell.length_a   1.000
_cell.length_b   1.000
_cell.length_c   1.000
_cell.angle_alpha   90.00
_cell.angle_beta   90.00
_cell.angle_gamma   90.00
#
_symmetry.space_group_name_H-M   'P 1'
#
loop_
_entity.id
_entity.type
_entity.pdbx_description
1 polymer ?
#
loop_
_entity_poly.entity_id
_entity_poly.type
_entity_poly.pdbx_seq_one_letter_code
_entity_poly.pdbx_strand_id
1 'polypeptide(L)'
;MSSSRLTTIVVALAAAAFACALVFGLSWRRHHERAPAAAPPAAPAPRVQDPRDLLKDLPRDVALYLTAPAPDRPARFVLLPWIVPRAFCDGLQRAGLTGATLHEDEPPARGWTCVTDLVKPAAGPDEETSSLFVSARGLEPGRLDVIRLKLNLLDPRTAPAVRRAAREALRAIFAQFRWRPSEAALAAIDQLREQRFLERGAQFEFLREFGDAPRFNLIVTFPRTLPPGPADRYAPVRRPLQTPPPAPVDTTPEEADAAR
;
A
#
# COMPACT_ATOMS: atom_id res chain seq x y z
N MET A 1 31.99 -40.73 69.28
CA MET A 1 31.75 -40.11 67.96
C MET A 1 30.26 -39.78 67.86
N SER A 2 29.81 -38.79 68.63
CA SER A 2 29.42 -37.43 68.20
C SER A 2 28.01 -37.34 67.57
N SER A 3 27.02 -37.43 68.47
CA SER A 3 25.58 -37.23 68.25
C SER A 3 25.20 -35.83 67.73
N SER A 4 26.15 -34.89 67.67
CA SER A 4 25.90 -33.50 67.28
C SER A 4 25.76 -33.31 65.76
N ARG A 5 26.44 -34.15 64.96
CA ARG A 5 26.42 -34.01 63.49
C ARG A 5 25.14 -34.56 62.84
N LEU A 6 24.47 -35.54 63.46
CA LEU A 6 23.20 -36.06 62.94
C LEU A 6 22.07 -35.03 63.10
N THR A 7 22.03 -34.31 64.22
CA THR A 7 20.97 -33.32 64.47
C THR A 7 21.03 -32.15 63.50
N THR A 8 22.23 -31.70 63.12
CA THR A 8 22.40 -30.61 62.14
C THR A 8 21.95 -31.01 60.74
N ILE A 9 22.21 -32.26 60.33
CA ILE A 9 21.80 -32.79 59.02
C ILE A 9 20.27 -32.94 58.94
N VAL A 10 19.64 -33.42 60.02
CA VAL A 10 18.18 -33.57 60.07
C VAL A 10 17.47 -32.21 60.05
N VAL A 11 18.00 -31.20 60.76
CA VAL A 11 17.44 -29.83 60.73
C VAL A 11 17.62 -29.18 59.36
N ALA A 12 18.77 -29.37 58.70
CA ALA A 12 19.01 -28.84 57.36
C ALA A 12 18.09 -29.49 56.31
N LEU A 13 17.87 -30.81 56.40
CA LEU A 13 16.95 -31.53 55.50
C LEU A 13 15.48 -31.12 55.74
N ALA A 14 15.08 -30.92 56.99
CA ALA A 14 13.74 -30.44 57.32
C ALA A 14 13.49 -29.00 56.80
N ALA A 15 14.47 -28.12 56.93
CA ALA A 15 14.39 -26.75 56.40
C ALA A 15 14.33 -26.73 54.86
N ALA A 16 15.11 -27.59 54.18
CA ALA A 16 15.09 -27.72 52.73
C ALA A 16 13.75 -28.29 52.21
N ALA A 17 13.19 -29.28 52.91
CA ALA A 17 11.88 -29.85 52.57
C ALA A 17 10.74 -28.82 52.75
N PHE A 18 10.79 -28.01 53.81
CA PHE A 18 9.80 -26.96 54.06
C PHE A 18 9.90 -25.82 53.04
N ALA A 19 11.12 -25.42 52.65
CA ALA A 19 11.35 -24.44 51.58
C ALA A 19 10.85 -24.95 50.21
N CYS A 20 11.10 -26.23 49.89
CA CYS A 20 10.57 -26.84 48.66
C CYS A 20 9.04 -26.92 48.68
N ALA A 21 8.41 -27.28 49.80
CA ALA A 21 6.96 -27.33 49.93
C ALA A 21 6.31 -25.94 49.80
N LEU A 22 6.95 -24.88 50.31
CA LEU A 22 6.47 -23.51 50.14
C LEU A 22 6.60 -23.03 48.69
N VAL A 23 7.71 -23.31 48.01
CA VAL A 23 7.90 -22.92 46.60
C VAL A 23 6.96 -23.70 45.68
N PHE A 24 6.76 -25.01 45.92
CA PHE A 24 5.79 -25.80 45.17
C PHE A 24 4.35 -25.39 45.48
N GLY A 25 3.99 -25.10 46.73
CA GLY A 25 2.66 -24.63 47.11
C GLY A 25 2.31 -23.27 46.52
N LEU A 26 3.27 -22.33 46.50
CA LEU A 26 3.11 -21.00 45.88
C LEU A 26 3.05 -21.07 44.34
N SER A 27 3.81 -21.99 43.74
CA SER A 27 3.76 -22.28 42.30
C SER A 27 2.39 -22.87 41.90
N TRP A 28 1.90 -23.87 42.63
CA TRP A 28 0.62 -24.50 42.38
C TRP A 28 -0.55 -23.52 42.52
N ARG A 29 -0.52 -22.65 43.54
CA ARG A 29 -1.54 -21.61 43.73
C ARG A 29 -1.57 -20.59 42.59
N ARG A 30 -0.40 -20.16 42.09
CA ARG A 30 -0.31 -19.25 40.93
C ARG A 30 -0.76 -19.88 39.61
N HIS A 31 -0.60 -21.20 39.44
CA HIS A 31 -1.06 -21.89 38.24
C HIS A 31 -2.57 -22.16 38.25
N HIS A 32 -3.19 -22.39 39.41
CA HIS A 32 -4.63 -22.66 39.50
C HIS A 32 -5.52 -21.41 39.60
N GLU A 33 -5.00 -20.27 40.06
CA GLU A 33 -5.75 -18.98 40.02
C GLU A 33 -5.80 -18.34 38.62
N ARG A 34 -5.14 -18.94 37.62
CA ARG A 34 -5.26 -18.57 36.20
C ARG A 34 -6.00 -19.62 35.38
N ALA A 35 -7.04 -20.24 35.94
CA ALA A 35 -8.11 -20.71 35.08
C ALA A 35 -8.63 -19.46 34.34
N PRO A 36 -8.51 -19.36 33.00
CA PRO A 36 -9.05 -18.22 32.28
C PRO A 36 -10.54 -18.17 32.62
N ALA A 37 -10.99 -17.06 33.20
CA ALA A 37 -12.41 -16.81 33.36
C ALA A 37 -13.06 -17.11 32.01
N ALA A 38 -14.07 -17.99 32.01
CA ALA A 38 -14.80 -18.34 30.81
C ALA A 38 -15.14 -17.03 30.10
N ALA A 39 -14.62 -16.86 28.88
CA ALA A 39 -14.85 -15.64 28.13
C ALA A 39 -16.37 -15.40 28.10
N PRO A 40 -16.86 -14.19 28.44
CA PRO A 40 -18.27 -13.90 28.32
C PRO A 40 -18.72 -14.33 26.92
N PRO A 41 -19.90 -14.95 26.77
CA PRO A 41 -20.36 -15.45 25.49
C PRO A 41 -20.15 -14.33 24.46
N ALA A 42 -19.41 -14.64 23.40
CA ALA A 42 -19.08 -13.66 22.37
C ALA A 42 -20.37 -12.95 22.00
N ALA A 43 -20.39 -11.63 22.15
CA ALA A 43 -21.53 -10.83 21.73
C ALA A 43 -21.89 -11.29 20.30
N PRO A 44 -23.18 -11.55 20.01
CA PRO A 44 -23.57 -12.04 18.70
C PRO A 44 -22.94 -11.12 17.67
N ALA A 45 -22.18 -11.69 16.73
CA ALA A 45 -21.58 -10.92 15.66
C ALA A 45 -22.67 -10.02 15.08
N PRO A 46 -22.42 -8.72 14.86
CA PRO A 46 -23.40 -7.85 14.27
C PRO A 46 -23.90 -8.55 13.01
N ARG A 47 -25.21 -8.84 12.97
CA ARG A 47 -25.80 -9.48 11.81
C ARG A 47 -25.42 -8.61 10.63
N VAL A 48 -24.65 -9.17 9.69
CA VAL A 48 -24.36 -8.50 8.43
C VAL A 48 -25.73 -8.34 7.77
N GLN A 49 -26.31 -7.15 7.90
CA GLN A 49 -27.49 -6.80 7.12
C GLN A 49 -27.09 -6.96 5.66
N ASP A 50 -27.88 -7.68 4.88
CA ASP A 50 -27.66 -7.74 3.44
C ASP A 50 -27.58 -6.28 2.95
N PRO A 51 -26.54 -5.85 2.23
CA PRO A 51 -26.47 -4.47 1.71
C PRO A 51 -27.70 -4.07 0.90
N ARG A 52 -28.43 -5.04 0.33
CA ARG A 52 -29.72 -4.83 -0.35
C ARG A 52 -30.84 -4.49 0.63
N ASP A 53 -30.75 -4.97 1.87
CA ASP A 53 -31.65 -4.66 2.98
C ASP A 53 -31.54 -3.18 3.41
N LEU A 54 -30.37 -2.56 3.23
CA LEU A 54 -30.15 -1.13 3.52
C LEU A 54 -30.78 -0.18 2.50
N LEU A 55 -31.07 -0.69 1.29
CA LEU A 55 -31.65 0.10 0.21
C LEU A 55 -33.17 -0.10 0.07
N LYS A 56 -33.74 -1.11 0.72
CA LYS A 56 -35.15 -1.49 0.58
C LYS A 56 -36.12 -0.40 1.05
N ASP A 57 -35.71 0.35 2.06
CA ASP A 57 -36.54 1.39 2.72
C ASP A 57 -36.34 2.76 2.06
N LEU A 58 -35.45 2.86 1.06
CA LEU A 58 -35.22 4.09 0.32
C LEU A 58 -36.23 4.23 -0.83
N PRO A 59 -36.66 5.46 -1.15
CA PRO A 59 -37.36 5.74 -2.39
C PRO A 59 -36.61 5.17 -3.61
N ARG A 60 -37.36 4.63 -4.58
CA ARG A 60 -36.78 3.90 -5.73
C ARG A 60 -35.79 4.74 -6.52
N ASP A 61 -36.07 6.02 -6.68
CA ASP A 61 -35.20 7.00 -7.34
C ASP A 61 -33.87 7.21 -6.58
N VAL A 62 -33.93 7.28 -5.25
CA VAL A 62 -32.74 7.37 -4.38
C VAL A 62 -31.92 6.09 -4.46
N ALA A 63 -32.56 4.92 -4.40
CA ALA A 63 -31.88 3.63 -4.52
C ALA A 63 -31.17 3.48 -5.88
N LEU A 64 -31.82 3.89 -6.98
CA LEU A 64 -31.23 3.87 -8.32
C LEU A 64 -30.05 4.85 -8.45
N TYR A 65 -30.15 6.03 -7.83
CA TYR A 65 -29.08 7.01 -7.81
C TYR A 65 -27.85 6.51 -7.04
N LEU A 66 -28.04 5.97 -5.83
CA LEU A 66 -26.93 5.48 -4.98
C LEU A 66 -26.25 4.22 -5.54
N THR A 67 -26.97 3.43 -6.34
CA THR A 67 -26.44 2.23 -7.00
C THR A 67 -26.05 2.45 -8.45
N ALA A 68 -26.09 3.70 -8.93
CA ALA A 68 -25.66 4.03 -10.27
C ALA A 68 -24.19 3.59 -10.46
N PRO A 69 -23.86 2.88 -11.56
CA PRO A 69 -22.53 2.30 -11.75
C PRO A 69 -21.44 3.36 -12.00
N ALA A 70 -21.84 4.59 -12.31
CA ALA A 70 -20.93 5.70 -12.53
C ALA A 70 -21.05 6.71 -11.38
N PRO A 71 -19.92 7.12 -10.75
CA PRO A 71 -19.95 8.15 -9.73
C PRO A 71 -20.33 9.51 -10.36
N ASP A 72 -21.15 10.31 -9.67
CA ASP A 72 -21.56 11.64 -10.13
C ASP A 72 -20.38 12.57 -10.39
N ARG A 73 -19.28 12.34 -9.68
CA ARG A 73 -18.01 13.03 -9.88
C ARG A 73 -16.89 11.99 -9.98
N PRO A 74 -16.41 11.68 -11.19
CA PRO A 74 -15.28 10.78 -11.34
C PRO A 74 -14.05 11.39 -10.68
N ALA A 75 -13.66 10.83 -9.53
CA ALA A 75 -12.39 11.15 -8.89
C ALA A 75 -11.31 10.24 -9.46
N ARG A 76 -10.11 10.78 -9.64
CA ARG A 76 -8.91 9.98 -9.97
C ARG A 76 -8.17 9.72 -8.67
N PHE A 77 -7.85 8.45 -8.40
CA PHE A 77 -6.94 8.12 -7.32
C PHE A 77 -5.56 8.72 -7.61
N VAL A 78 -4.98 9.38 -6.61
CA VAL A 78 -3.63 9.96 -6.68
C VAL A 78 -2.75 9.29 -5.64
N LEU A 79 -1.57 8.83 -6.05
CA LEU A 79 -0.55 8.31 -5.15
C LEU A 79 0.25 9.45 -4.55
N LEU A 80 0.24 9.54 -3.23
CA LEU A 80 1.22 10.31 -2.46
C LEU A 80 2.05 9.31 -1.65
N PRO A 81 3.19 8.83 -2.19
CA PRO A 81 3.92 7.73 -1.57
C PRO A 81 4.70 8.21 -0.34
N TRP A 82 4.22 7.80 0.83
CA TRP A 82 4.95 7.87 2.09
C TRP A 82 5.61 6.53 2.36
N ILE A 83 6.91 6.55 2.63
CA ILE A 83 7.74 5.37 2.81
C ILE A 83 8.71 5.56 3.97
N VAL A 84 9.32 4.45 4.41
CA VAL A 84 10.52 4.49 5.24
C VAL A 84 11.72 4.26 4.30
N PRO A 85 12.61 5.25 4.07
CA PRO A 85 13.66 5.18 3.06
C PRO A 85 14.53 3.92 3.14
N ARG A 86 14.95 3.54 4.35
CA ARG A 86 15.71 2.31 4.60
C ARG A 86 14.94 1.06 4.21
N ALA A 87 13.69 0.92 4.67
CA ALA A 87 12.86 -0.22 4.31
C ALA A 87 12.61 -0.30 2.79
N PHE A 88 12.53 0.85 2.12
CA PHE A 88 12.39 0.92 0.67
C PHE A 88 13.63 0.43 -0.05
N CYS A 89 14.83 0.92 0.33
CA CYS A 89 16.10 0.43 -0.21
C CYS A 89 16.28 -1.06 0.02
N ASP A 90 16.05 -1.53 1.24
CA ASP A 90 16.15 -2.97 1.57
C ASP A 90 15.15 -3.78 0.74
N GLY A 91 13.98 -3.21 0.43
CA GLY A 91 13.00 -3.79 -0.47
C GLY A 91 13.52 -3.97 -1.90
N LEU A 92 14.30 -3.01 -2.41
CA LEU A 92 14.95 -3.14 -3.72
C LEU A 92 16.01 -4.25 -3.71
N GLN A 93 16.82 -4.33 -2.65
CA GLN A 93 17.82 -5.40 -2.51
C GLN A 93 17.16 -6.79 -2.51
N ARG A 94 16.10 -6.97 -1.72
CA ARG A 94 15.33 -8.23 -1.67
C ARG A 94 14.71 -8.59 -3.01
N ALA A 95 14.47 -7.62 -3.89
CA ALA A 95 13.97 -7.82 -5.23
C ALA A 95 15.07 -8.13 -6.27
N GLY A 96 16.32 -8.30 -5.85
CA GLY A 96 17.45 -8.61 -6.73
C GLY A 96 18.14 -7.39 -7.34
N LEU A 97 17.79 -6.17 -6.91
CA LEU A 97 18.55 -4.96 -7.23
C LEU A 97 19.67 -4.79 -6.19
N THR A 98 20.78 -5.47 -6.44
CA THR A 98 21.92 -5.54 -5.52
C THR A 98 22.57 -4.16 -5.30
N GLY A 99 23.26 -4.02 -4.17
CA GLY A 99 24.01 -2.80 -3.84
C GLY A 99 23.15 -1.56 -3.60
N ALA A 100 21.83 -1.72 -3.38
CA ALA A 100 20.96 -0.58 -3.10
C ALA A 100 21.43 0.14 -1.82
N THR A 101 22.05 1.30 -1.98
CA THR A 101 22.65 2.07 -0.91
C THR A 101 21.79 3.29 -0.62
N LEU A 102 21.47 3.48 0.66
CA LEU A 102 20.73 4.63 1.14
C LEU A 102 21.72 5.75 1.49
N HIS A 103 21.52 6.91 0.89
CA HIS A 103 22.19 8.16 1.21
C HIS A 103 21.15 9.09 1.84
N GLU A 104 21.37 9.46 3.11
CA GLU A 104 20.55 10.44 3.83
C GLU A 104 21.31 11.77 3.88
N ASP A 105 20.59 12.89 3.82
CA ASP A 105 21.14 14.24 4.03
C ASP A 105 22.12 14.78 2.96
N GLU A 106 22.12 14.23 1.75
CA GLU A 106 22.84 14.85 0.62
C GLU A 106 22.17 16.17 0.17
N PRO A 107 22.95 17.23 -0.13
CA PRO A 107 22.43 18.52 -0.61
C PRO A 107 21.51 18.39 -1.84
N PRO A 108 20.45 19.22 -1.97
CA PRO A 108 20.33 20.55 -1.36
C PRO A 108 19.26 20.70 -0.26
N ALA A 109 18.66 19.64 0.30
CA ALA A 109 17.84 19.72 1.51
C ALA A 109 17.42 18.32 1.99
N ARG A 110 17.72 17.98 3.27
CA ARG A 110 17.03 17.02 4.16
C ARG A 110 16.21 15.93 3.47
N GLY A 111 16.84 15.24 2.53
CA GLY A 111 16.21 14.29 1.65
C GLY A 111 16.91 12.95 1.77
N TRP A 112 16.57 12.07 0.86
CA TRP A 112 17.22 10.78 0.79
C TRP A 112 17.30 10.34 -0.66
N THR A 113 18.33 9.57 -0.97
CA THR A 113 18.50 8.91 -2.25
C THR A 113 18.80 7.44 -2.01
N CYS A 114 18.11 6.56 -2.71
CA CYS A 114 18.44 5.16 -2.81
C CYS A 114 19.01 4.88 -4.19
N VAL A 115 20.20 4.28 -4.26
CA VAL A 115 20.89 4.02 -5.54
C VAL A 115 21.33 2.57 -5.58
N THR A 116 21.05 1.86 -6.67
CA THR A 116 21.49 0.46 -6.86
C THR A 116 22.82 0.40 -7.60
N ASP A 117 23.51 -0.74 -7.48
CA ASP A 117 24.58 -1.07 -8.41
C ASP A 117 24.04 -1.23 -9.84
N LEU A 118 24.95 -1.24 -10.82
CA LEU A 118 24.63 -1.62 -12.19
C LEU A 118 24.27 -3.10 -12.25
N VAL A 119 23.02 -3.39 -12.58
CA VAL A 119 22.57 -4.75 -12.88
C VAL A 119 23.02 -5.08 -14.29
N LYS A 120 24.04 -5.94 -14.40
CA LYS A 120 24.60 -6.42 -15.66
C LYS A 120 24.32 -7.91 -15.86
N PRO A 121 23.74 -8.32 -17.00
CA PRO A 121 23.55 -9.75 -17.30
C PRO A 121 24.84 -10.49 -17.65
N ALA A 122 25.91 -9.79 -17.96
CA ALA A 122 27.22 -10.34 -18.32
C ALA A 122 28.35 -9.50 -17.71
N ALA A 123 29.51 -10.13 -17.49
CA ALA A 123 30.72 -9.41 -17.13
C ALA A 123 31.29 -8.67 -18.34
N GLY A 124 31.87 -7.49 -18.11
CA GLY A 124 32.45 -6.66 -19.16
C GLY A 124 32.47 -5.18 -18.78
N PRO A 125 33.16 -4.35 -19.59
CA PRO A 125 33.24 -2.91 -19.37
C PRO A 125 31.84 -2.27 -19.47
N ASP A 126 31.61 -1.23 -18.67
CA ASP A 126 30.33 -0.49 -18.58
C ASP A 126 29.91 0.11 -19.93
N GLU A 127 30.89 0.41 -20.79
CA GLU A 127 30.71 1.10 -22.07
C GLU A 127 30.22 0.17 -23.18
N GLU A 128 30.35 -1.14 -22.99
CA GLU A 128 30.00 -2.16 -23.98
C GLU A 128 28.87 -3.08 -23.50
N THR A 129 28.71 -3.20 -22.18
CA THR A 129 27.77 -4.15 -21.58
C THR A 129 26.42 -3.48 -21.33
N SER A 130 25.32 -4.15 -21.70
CA SER A 130 24.01 -3.64 -21.30
C SER A 130 23.84 -3.68 -19.78
N SER A 131 23.24 -2.64 -19.23
CA SER A 131 23.06 -2.49 -17.78
C SER A 131 21.74 -1.82 -17.42
N LEU A 132 21.25 -2.09 -16.22
CA LEU A 132 20.18 -1.35 -15.57
C LEU A 132 20.72 -0.65 -14.33
N PHE A 133 20.37 0.62 -14.17
CA PHE A 133 20.60 1.40 -12.97
C PHE A 133 19.27 1.90 -12.42
N VAL A 134 19.06 1.79 -11.11
CA VAL A 134 17.85 2.30 -10.47
C VAL A 134 18.23 3.31 -9.40
N SER A 135 17.56 4.46 -9.42
CA SER A 135 17.61 5.40 -8.31
C SER A 135 16.22 5.83 -7.89
N ALA A 136 16.05 6.10 -6.61
CA ALA A 136 14.85 6.69 -6.03
C ALA A 136 15.26 7.83 -5.11
N ARG A 137 14.46 8.89 -5.06
CA ARG A 137 14.78 10.10 -4.31
C ARG A 137 13.54 10.68 -3.63
N GLY A 138 13.74 11.15 -2.41
CA GLY A 138 12.85 12.05 -1.70
C GLY A 138 13.52 13.37 -1.37
N LEU A 139 12.76 14.46 -1.46
CA LEU A 139 13.17 15.82 -1.08
C LEU A 139 12.87 16.12 0.40
N GLU A 140 12.17 15.22 1.08
CA GLU A 140 11.82 15.31 2.49
C GLU A 140 11.91 13.92 3.15
N PRO A 141 12.06 13.85 4.49
CA PRO A 141 12.06 12.58 5.20
C PRO A 141 10.77 11.80 4.93
N GLY A 142 10.92 10.58 4.45
CA GLY A 142 9.82 9.63 4.28
C GLY A 142 8.88 9.90 3.10
N ARG A 143 9.13 10.92 2.26
CA ARG A 143 8.40 11.06 0.98
C ARG A 143 9.22 10.53 -0.17
N LEU A 144 8.59 9.83 -1.11
CA LEU A 144 9.18 9.49 -2.39
C LEU A 144 8.71 10.48 -3.47
N ASP A 145 9.65 11.17 -4.11
CA ASP A 145 9.35 12.18 -5.13
C ASP A 145 9.64 11.67 -6.54
N VAL A 146 10.75 10.95 -6.74
CA VAL A 146 11.18 10.50 -8.06
C VAL A 146 11.74 9.08 -8.00
N ILE A 147 11.39 8.26 -8.99
CA ILE A 147 12.11 7.02 -9.32
C ILE A 147 12.66 7.15 -10.74
N ARG A 148 13.90 6.71 -10.96
CA ARG A 148 14.54 6.63 -12.26
C ARG A 148 15.10 5.23 -12.50
N LEU A 149 14.72 4.63 -13.62
CA LEU A 149 15.37 3.43 -14.16
C LEU A 149 16.11 3.86 -15.42
N LYS A 150 17.43 3.69 -15.45
CA LYS A 150 18.26 3.93 -16.63
C LYS A 150 18.67 2.60 -17.24
N LEU A 151 18.27 2.38 -18.49
CA LEU A 151 18.57 1.20 -19.28
C LEU A 151 19.64 1.57 -20.30
N ASN A 152 20.82 0.99 -20.19
CA ASN A 152 21.86 1.06 -21.23
C ASN A 152 21.76 -0.24 -22.05
N LEU A 153 21.31 -0.18 -23.31
CA LEU A 153 21.08 -1.39 -24.13
C LEU A 153 22.21 -1.62 -25.15
N LEU A 154 23.45 -1.59 -24.67
CA LEU A 154 24.65 -1.50 -25.51
C LEU A 154 24.99 -2.78 -26.28
N ASP A 155 24.86 -3.97 -25.66
CA ASP A 155 25.02 -5.27 -26.34
C ASP A 155 23.63 -5.86 -26.67
N PRO A 156 23.29 -6.04 -27.96
CA PRO A 156 22.02 -6.64 -28.38
C PRO A 156 21.71 -8.01 -27.78
N ARG A 157 22.75 -8.79 -27.42
CA ARG A 157 22.59 -10.12 -26.80
C ARG A 157 22.11 -10.04 -25.36
N THR A 158 22.47 -8.99 -24.64
CA THR A 158 22.12 -8.81 -23.21
C THR A 158 20.99 -7.79 -23.00
N ALA A 159 20.67 -6.97 -24.01
CA ALA A 159 19.56 -6.02 -23.97
C ALA A 159 18.20 -6.63 -23.57
N PRO A 160 17.77 -7.81 -24.05
CA PRO A 160 16.53 -8.44 -23.60
C PRO A 160 16.53 -8.77 -22.09
N ALA A 161 17.69 -9.16 -21.55
CA ALA A 161 17.82 -9.44 -20.12
C ALA A 161 17.74 -8.17 -19.27
N VAL A 162 18.33 -7.06 -19.73
CA VAL A 162 18.20 -5.75 -19.08
C VAL A 162 16.75 -5.25 -19.11
N ARG A 163 16.04 -5.40 -20.22
CA ARG A 163 14.62 -5.04 -20.32
C ARG A 163 13.76 -5.86 -19.34
N ARG A 164 14.01 -7.17 -19.24
CA ARG A 164 13.34 -8.01 -18.24
C ARG A 164 13.65 -7.55 -16.82
N ALA A 165 14.92 -7.26 -16.50
CA ALA A 165 15.31 -6.73 -15.19
C ALA A 165 14.61 -5.40 -14.88
N ALA A 166 14.44 -4.51 -15.86
CA ALA A 166 13.72 -3.25 -15.67
C ALA A 166 12.23 -3.46 -15.37
N ARG A 167 11.59 -4.45 -16.01
CA ARG A 167 10.20 -4.83 -15.71
C ARG A 167 10.06 -5.36 -14.28
N GLU A 168 10.95 -6.25 -13.87
CA GLU A 168 10.93 -6.81 -12.51
C GLU A 168 11.24 -5.75 -11.46
N ALA A 169 12.18 -4.84 -11.74
CA ALA A 169 12.45 -3.67 -10.90
C ALA A 169 11.19 -2.82 -10.73
N LEU A 170 10.49 -2.51 -11.83
CA LEU A 170 9.25 -1.73 -11.77
C LEU A 170 8.16 -2.47 -10.97
N ARG A 171 8.00 -3.78 -11.17
CA ARG A 171 7.07 -4.60 -10.38
C ARG A 171 7.41 -4.57 -8.89
N ALA A 172 8.66 -4.79 -8.54
CA ALA A 172 9.13 -4.80 -7.17
C ALA A 172 8.93 -3.46 -6.48
N ILE A 173 9.26 -2.36 -7.14
CA ILE A 173 9.06 -1.01 -6.65
C ILE A 173 7.57 -0.77 -6.36
N PHE A 174 6.68 -1.06 -7.32
CA PHE A 174 5.26 -0.81 -7.16
C PHE A 174 4.60 -1.75 -6.13
N ALA A 175 5.13 -2.96 -5.97
CA ALA A 175 4.69 -3.89 -4.93
C ALA A 175 4.91 -3.34 -3.52
N GLN A 176 5.92 -2.48 -3.30
CA GLN A 176 6.12 -1.82 -2.00
C GLN A 176 4.96 -0.88 -1.64
N PHE A 177 4.27 -0.34 -2.63
CA PHE A 177 3.04 0.45 -2.44
C PHE A 177 1.77 -0.42 -2.47
N ARG A 178 1.91 -1.76 -2.55
CA ARG A 178 0.84 -2.74 -2.77
C ARG A 178 0.06 -2.50 -4.07
N TRP A 179 0.75 -1.97 -5.06
CA TRP A 179 0.15 -1.52 -6.30
C TRP A 179 0.63 -2.37 -7.46
N ARG A 180 -0.24 -2.55 -8.46
CA ARG A 180 0.18 -3.12 -9.74
C ARG A 180 1.09 -2.10 -10.46
N PRO A 181 2.12 -2.55 -11.18
CA PRO A 181 2.90 -1.67 -12.04
C PRO A 181 2.01 -1.07 -13.14
N SER A 182 2.42 0.06 -13.71
CA SER A 182 1.74 0.61 -14.88
C SER A 182 1.97 -0.29 -16.10
N GLU A 183 0.90 -0.83 -16.67
CA GLU A 183 0.97 -1.63 -17.90
C GLU A 183 1.48 -0.79 -19.08
N ALA A 184 1.16 0.50 -19.12
CA ALA A 184 1.72 1.43 -20.09
C ALA A 184 3.25 1.54 -19.92
N ALA A 185 3.76 1.70 -18.70
CA ALA A 185 5.21 1.75 -18.47
C ALA A 185 5.91 0.43 -18.86
N LEU A 186 5.31 -0.72 -18.53
CA LEU A 186 5.83 -2.03 -18.94
C LEU A 186 5.88 -2.15 -20.47
N ALA A 187 4.82 -1.72 -21.17
CA ALA A 187 4.78 -1.71 -22.63
C ALA A 187 5.83 -0.78 -23.25
N ALA A 188 6.15 0.37 -22.63
CA ALA A 188 7.25 1.24 -23.06
C ALA A 188 8.59 0.52 -23.05
N ILE A 189 8.90 -0.15 -21.93
CA ILE A 189 10.13 -0.92 -21.77
C ILE A 189 10.19 -2.05 -22.80
N ASP A 190 9.03 -2.65 -23.12
CA ASP A 190 8.98 -3.75 -24.09
C ASP A 190 9.15 -3.28 -25.55
N GLN A 191 8.55 -2.16 -25.88
CA GLN A 191 8.54 -1.65 -27.26
C GLN A 191 9.69 -0.68 -27.53
N LEU A 192 10.44 -0.30 -26.48
CA LEU A 192 11.43 0.78 -26.51
C LEU A 192 10.86 2.07 -27.10
N ARG A 193 9.58 2.32 -26.84
CA ARG A 193 8.82 3.42 -27.42
C ARG A 193 8.72 4.56 -26.43
N GLU A 194 9.22 5.72 -26.82
CA GLU A 194 9.12 6.93 -26.02
C GLU A 194 7.66 7.29 -25.77
N GLN A 195 7.35 7.65 -24.52
CA GLN A 195 6.01 8.08 -24.15
C GLN A 195 6.03 8.86 -22.84
N ARG A 196 5.01 9.70 -22.69
CA ARG A 196 4.70 10.42 -21.46
C ARG A 196 3.23 10.24 -21.13
N PHE A 197 2.92 9.90 -19.89
CA PHE A 197 1.53 9.75 -19.47
C PHE A 197 1.38 9.96 -17.95
N LEU A 198 0.14 10.20 -17.54
CA LEU A 198 -0.24 10.31 -16.14
C LEU A 198 -1.02 9.08 -15.74
N GLU A 199 -0.60 8.43 -14.67
CA GLU A 199 -1.32 7.30 -14.08
C GLU A 199 -1.29 7.44 -12.56
N ARG A 200 -2.48 7.39 -11.93
CA ARG A 200 -2.63 7.53 -10.48
C ARG A 200 -1.93 8.78 -9.92
N GLY A 201 -1.97 9.88 -10.67
CA GLY A 201 -1.35 11.16 -10.33
C GLY A 201 0.17 11.22 -10.51
N ALA A 202 0.86 10.08 -10.71
CA ALA A 202 2.27 10.07 -11.04
C ALA A 202 2.48 10.32 -12.55
N GLN A 203 3.50 11.11 -12.87
CA GLN A 203 3.95 11.34 -14.24
C GLN A 203 5.01 10.31 -14.60
N PHE A 204 4.77 9.58 -15.68
CA PHE A 204 5.68 8.61 -16.25
C PHE A 204 6.28 9.19 -17.51
N GLU A 205 7.59 9.14 -17.64
CA GLU A 205 8.32 9.56 -18.82
C GLU A 205 9.32 8.46 -19.20
N PHE A 206 9.07 7.79 -20.32
CA PHE A 206 10.04 6.89 -20.93
C PHE A 206 10.66 7.58 -22.13
N LEU A 207 11.94 7.93 -22.03
CA LEU A 207 12.64 8.76 -23.01
C LEU A 207 13.98 8.14 -23.40
N ARG A 208 14.35 8.24 -24.67
CA ARG A 208 15.67 7.88 -25.18
C ARG A 208 16.66 9.00 -24.84
N GLU A 209 17.86 8.66 -24.39
CA GLU A 209 18.93 9.66 -24.23
C GLU A 209 19.47 10.08 -25.60
N PHE A 210 20.03 11.29 -25.66
CA PHE A 210 20.75 11.77 -26.83
C PHE A 210 22.01 10.91 -27.08
N GLY A 211 22.33 10.72 -28.36
CA GLY A 211 23.50 9.95 -28.82
C GLY A 211 23.13 8.67 -29.58
N ASP A 212 24.17 8.00 -30.08
CA ASP A 212 24.02 6.82 -30.95
C ASP A 212 23.63 5.56 -30.17
N ALA A 213 24.14 5.44 -28.95
CA ALA A 213 23.86 4.30 -28.08
C ALA A 213 22.38 4.25 -27.66
N PRO A 214 21.71 3.08 -27.71
CA PRO A 214 20.32 2.93 -27.30
C PRO A 214 20.20 2.94 -25.77
N ARG A 215 20.18 4.15 -25.19
CA ARG A 215 19.98 4.38 -23.76
C ARG A 215 18.60 4.98 -23.52
N PHE A 216 17.92 4.49 -22.49
CA PHE A 216 16.57 4.93 -22.15
C PHE A 216 16.47 5.23 -20.66
N ASN A 217 15.63 6.20 -20.30
CA ASN A 217 15.23 6.47 -18.92
C ASN A 217 13.74 6.30 -18.77
N LEU A 218 13.31 5.51 -17.80
CA LEU A 218 11.98 5.62 -17.22
C LEU A 218 12.07 6.50 -15.98
N ILE A 219 11.37 7.62 -15.97
CA ILE A 219 11.26 8.52 -14.82
C ILE A 219 9.82 8.48 -14.35
N VAL A 220 9.62 8.25 -13.05
CA VAL A 220 8.33 8.32 -12.39
C VAL A 220 8.39 9.46 -11.37
N THR A 221 7.63 10.52 -11.61
CA THR A 221 7.55 11.68 -10.72
C THR A 221 6.22 11.66 -9.99
N PHE A 222 6.26 11.61 -8.66
CA PHE A 222 5.07 11.62 -7.83
C PHE A 222 4.66 13.06 -7.49
N PRO A 223 3.36 13.33 -7.39
CA PRO A 223 2.88 14.63 -6.96
C PRO A 223 3.19 14.83 -5.47
N ARG A 224 3.49 16.06 -5.08
CA ARG A 224 3.73 16.43 -3.67
C ARG A 224 2.45 16.80 -2.93
N THR A 225 1.47 17.26 -3.68
CA THR A 225 0.15 17.66 -3.19
C THR A 225 -0.91 17.00 -4.04
N LEU A 226 -2.10 16.80 -3.48
CA LEU A 226 -3.24 16.44 -4.30
C LEU A 226 -3.52 17.62 -5.26
N PRO A 227 -3.71 17.37 -6.55
CA PRO A 227 -4.22 18.39 -7.44
C PRO A 227 -5.59 18.84 -6.92
N PRO A 228 -5.94 20.13 -6.98
CA PRO A 228 -7.25 20.62 -6.54
C PRO A 228 -8.35 19.82 -7.23
N GLY A 229 -9.13 19.07 -6.42
CA GLY A 229 -10.04 18.06 -6.91
C GLY A 229 -11.51 18.41 -6.69
N PRO A 230 -12.44 17.76 -7.40
CA PRO A 230 -13.87 17.87 -7.10
C PRO A 230 -14.24 17.31 -5.71
N ALA A 231 -13.37 16.53 -5.07
CA ALA A 231 -13.52 16.03 -3.70
C ALA A 231 -13.31 17.14 -2.65
N ASP A 232 -12.52 18.18 -2.95
CA ASP A 232 -12.39 19.38 -2.11
C ASP A 232 -13.63 20.29 -2.22
N ARG A 233 -14.53 19.96 -3.16
CA ARG A 233 -15.79 20.65 -3.39
C ARG A 233 -16.93 19.77 -2.90
N TYR A 234 -17.09 19.59 -1.59
CA TYR A 234 -18.40 19.20 -1.05
C TYR A 234 -19.38 20.35 -1.26
N ALA A 235 -19.79 20.59 -2.51
CA ALA A 235 -20.93 21.45 -2.80
C ALA A 235 -22.16 20.64 -2.41
N PRO A 236 -23.07 21.19 -1.58
CA PRO A 236 -24.34 20.52 -1.29
C PRO A 236 -25.00 20.15 -2.61
N VAL A 237 -25.51 18.93 -2.72
CA VAL A 237 -26.25 18.43 -3.88
C VAL A 237 -27.37 19.44 -4.17
N ARG A 238 -27.19 20.31 -5.16
CA ARG A 238 -28.19 21.30 -5.61
C ARG A 238 -29.13 20.71 -6.66
N ARG A 239 -29.46 19.43 -6.55
CA ARG A 239 -30.71 18.93 -7.14
C ARG A 239 -31.65 18.69 -5.99
N PRO A 240 -32.72 19.51 -5.81
CA PRO A 240 -33.84 19.00 -5.05
C PRO A 240 -34.24 17.68 -5.71
N LEU A 241 -34.39 16.62 -4.92
CA LEU A 241 -35.19 15.47 -5.30
C LEU A 241 -36.46 16.07 -5.89
N GLN A 242 -36.69 15.90 -7.18
CA GLN A 242 -37.91 16.38 -7.79
C GLN A 242 -39.02 15.72 -6.99
N THR A 243 -39.82 16.54 -6.28
CA THR A 243 -41.02 16.03 -5.64
C THR A 243 -41.79 15.29 -6.72
N PRO A 244 -42.25 14.05 -6.45
CA PRO A 244 -43.11 13.36 -7.39
C PRO A 244 -44.25 14.31 -7.77
N PRO A 245 -44.64 14.37 -9.06
CA PRO A 245 -45.81 15.14 -9.43
C PRO A 245 -46.97 14.73 -8.50
N PRO A 246 -47.77 15.69 -8.00
CA PRO A 246 -48.88 15.36 -7.12
C PRO A 246 -49.72 14.28 -7.79
N ALA A 247 -50.12 13.27 -7.01
CA ALA A 247 -51.00 12.23 -7.50
C ALA A 247 -52.21 12.89 -8.20
N PRO A 248 -52.66 12.36 -9.35
CA PRO A 248 -53.87 12.86 -9.97
C PRO A 248 -54.97 12.85 -8.91
N VAL A 249 -55.54 14.03 -8.68
CA VAL A 249 -56.72 14.16 -7.83
C VAL A 249 -57.80 13.36 -8.55
N ASP A 250 -58.27 12.28 -7.91
CA ASP A 250 -59.52 11.63 -8.31
C ASP A 250 -60.61 12.69 -8.17
N THR A 251 -60.95 13.34 -9.28
CA THR A 251 -62.22 14.03 -9.39
C THR A 251 -63.28 12.94 -9.32
N THR A 252 -63.84 12.75 -8.14
CA THR A 252 -65.09 12.03 -7.97
C THR A 252 -66.14 12.61 -8.92
N PRO A 253 -66.89 11.78 -9.65
CA PRO A 253 -67.94 12.24 -10.56
C PRO A 253 -69.16 12.70 -9.75
N GLU A 254 -69.07 13.84 -9.08
CA GLU A 254 -70.20 14.50 -8.40
C GLU A 254 -70.23 16.02 -8.65
N GLU A 255 -69.43 16.52 -9.60
CA GLU A 255 -69.44 17.94 -10.01
C GLU A 255 -69.67 18.13 -11.52
N ALA A 256 -70.12 17.08 -12.23
CA ALA A 256 -70.48 17.18 -13.65
C ALA A 256 -71.97 17.53 -13.90
N ASP A 257 -72.80 17.63 -12.84
CA ASP A 257 -74.25 17.84 -12.97
C ASP A 257 -74.73 19.24 -12.57
N ALA A 258 -73.82 20.20 -12.36
CA ALA A 258 -74.17 21.61 -12.13
C ALA A 258 -74.12 22.49 -13.40
N ALA A 259 -73.99 21.88 -14.59
CA ALA A 259 -73.90 22.59 -15.86
C ALA A 259 -74.85 22.03 -16.94
N ARG A 260 -76.10 21.70 -16.58
CA ARG A 260 -77.22 21.52 -17.51
C ARG A 260 -78.42 22.33 -17.07
#